data_AF-A0A840R9Z3-F1
#
_entry.id   AF-A0A840R9Z3-F1
#
_cell.length_a   1.000
_cell.length_b   1.000
_cell.length_c   1.000
_cell.angle_alpha   90.00
_cell.angle_beta   90.00
_cell.angle_gamma   90.00
#
_symmetry.space_group_name_H-M   'P 1'
#
loop_
_entity.id
_entity.type
_entity.pdbx_description
1 polymer ?
#
loop_
_entity_poly.entity_id
_entity_poly.type
_entity_poly.pdbx_seq_one_letter_code
_entity_poly.pdbx_strand_id
1 'polypeptide(L)'
;MIEHLIADPAERKQRAAEKEEWVLDFLRREIYSSTAILAVEMGIGNRAALNVLNRMERKKLLVKDEVSFIKGRALPLWGITSNGVLEGLSPEDVATVSLRHHRVGSVSPVTIAHTLDVQRCSQYFEIDLDCEDWTPTRLLPAQNERKGHPKRWSVYPDGVVSFPIDNENFVSVAVEVERSRKSPERYVQIIGGHLSNIKKNRYVKVYYFCESKKVAENLEALFLRLMVKKKIWFRLKDDDDEIPPKEVMAYFEFNGMELF
;
A
#
# COMPACT_ATOMS: atom_id res chain seq x y z
N MET A 1 -12.35 -14.12 -25.96
CA MET A 1 -13.64 -13.75 -26.56
C MET A 1 -13.66 -12.24 -26.72
N ILE A 2 -14.08 -11.73 -27.87
CA ILE A 2 -14.09 -10.29 -28.19
C ILE A 2 -15.34 -9.69 -27.55
N GLU A 3 -15.17 -8.94 -26.46
CA GLU A 3 -16.28 -8.33 -25.74
C GLU A 3 -16.87 -7.15 -26.51
N HIS A 4 -18.20 -7.16 -26.62
CA HIS A 4 -19.01 -6.25 -27.42
C HIS A 4 -18.84 -4.79 -26.98
N LEU A 5 -18.74 -3.88 -27.95
CA LEU A 5 -18.95 -2.45 -27.71
C LEU A 5 -20.33 -2.26 -27.06
N ILE A 6 -20.37 -1.67 -25.87
CA ILE A 6 -21.62 -1.26 -25.21
C ILE A 6 -22.38 -0.33 -26.16
N ALA A 7 -23.49 -0.81 -26.70
CA ALA A 7 -24.25 -0.08 -27.72
C ALA A 7 -25.02 1.11 -27.10
N ASP A 8 -25.56 0.93 -25.90
CA ASP A 8 -26.35 1.94 -25.20
C ASP A 8 -25.47 3.15 -24.80
N PRO A 9 -25.79 4.37 -25.27
CA PRO A 9 -25.13 5.59 -24.81
C PRO A 9 -25.22 5.83 -23.30
N ALA A 10 -26.33 5.46 -22.65
CA ALA A 10 -26.53 5.68 -21.22
C ALA A 10 -25.59 4.78 -20.40
N GLU A 11 -25.59 3.49 -20.69
CA GLU A 11 -24.68 2.52 -20.06
C GLU A 11 -23.21 2.89 -20.27
N ARG A 12 -22.82 3.34 -21.48
CA ARG A 12 -21.46 3.85 -21.73
C ARG A 12 -21.08 5.04 -20.85
N LYS A 13 -22.02 5.97 -20.65
CA LYS A 13 -21.80 7.14 -19.80
C LYS A 13 -21.64 6.74 -18.34
N GLN A 14 -22.45 5.80 -17.86
CA GLN A 14 -22.35 5.27 -16.50
C GLN A 14 -21.01 4.57 -16.27
N ARG A 15 -20.61 3.63 -17.14
CA ARG A 15 -19.31 2.95 -17.04
C ARG A 15 -18.12 3.91 -17.10
N ALA A 16 -18.25 5.02 -17.81
CA ALA A 16 -17.22 6.06 -17.84
C ALA A 16 -17.15 6.84 -16.52
N ALA A 17 -18.28 7.05 -15.84
CA ALA A 17 -18.32 7.69 -14.52
C ALA A 17 -17.75 6.76 -13.43
N GLU A 18 -18.15 5.48 -13.41
CA GLU A 18 -17.64 4.46 -12.48
C GLU A 18 -16.10 4.40 -12.51
N LYS A 19 -15.50 4.39 -13.71
CA LYS A 19 -14.03 4.38 -13.85
C LYS A 19 -13.36 5.65 -13.35
N GLU A 20 -13.99 6.81 -13.50
CA GLU A 20 -13.46 8.05 -12.94
C GLU A 20 -13.54 8.02 -11.41
N GLU A 21 -14.64 7.49 -10.86
CA GLU A 21 -14.84 7.31 -9.42
C GLU A 21 -13.81 6.37 -8.81
N TRP A 22 -13.58 5.18 -9.40
CA TRP A 22 -12.55 4.24 -8.93
C TRP A 22 -11.15 4.86 -8.90
N VAL A 23 -10.80 5.67 -9.90
CA VAL A 23 -9.52 6.41 -9.92
C VAL A 23 -9.47 7.43 -8.78
N LEU A 24 -10.55 8.15 -8.50
CA LEU A 24 -10.59 9.10 -7.40
C LEU A 24 -10.51 8.39 -6.04
N ASP A 25 -11.24 7.30 -5.83
CA ASP A 25 -11.23 6.51 -4.60
C ASP A 25 -9.82 5.99 -4.30
N PHE A 26 -9.16 5.41 -5.30
CA PHE A 26 -7.77 4.98 -5.19
C PHE A 26 -6.85 6.15 -4.83
N LEU A 27 -6.92 7.26 -5.58
CA LEU A 27 -6.03 8.39 -5.39
C LEU A 27 -6.33 9.25 -4.15
N ARG A 28 -7.52 9.17 -3.54
CA ARG A 28 -7.77 9.77 -2.21
C ARG A 28 -6.95 9.06 -1.13
N ARG A 29 -6.69 7.76 -1.27
CA ARG A 29 -5.78 6.99 -0.40
C ARG A 29 -4.31 7.22 -0.75
N GLU A 30 -4.02 7.21 -2.05
CA GLU A 30 -2.65 7.09 -2.57
C GLU A 30 -2.01 8.40 -3.04
N ILE A 31 -2.79 9.48 -3.20
CA ILE A 31 -2.43 10.82 -3.69
C ILE A 31 -2.02 10.87 -5.16
N TYR A 32 -1.17 9.94 -5.61
CA TYR A 32 -0.72 9.87 -6.99
C TYR A 32 -0.43 8.44 -7.40
N SER A 33 -0.45 8.17 -8.70
CA SER A 33 -0.05 6.86 -9.23
C SER A 33 0.40 6.91 -10.68
N SER A 34 0.83 5.78 -11.21
CA SER A 34 1.18 5.60 -12.61
C SER A 34 -0.05 5.23 -13.45
N THR A 35 0.06 5.44 -14.77
CA THR A 35 -1.00 5.01 -15.71
C THR A 35 -1.27 3.49 -15.62
N ALA A 36 -0.22 2.69 -15.38
CA ALA A 36 -0.34 1.23 -15.36
C ALA A 36 -1.15 0.73 -14.15
N ILE A 37 -0.91 1.30 -12.98
CA ILE A 37 -1.65 0.95 -11.76
C ILE A 37 -3.11 1.40 -11.88
N LEU A 38 -3.35 2.64 -12.32
CA LEU A 38 -4.71 3.14 -12.52
C LEU A 38 -5.48 2.39 -13.63
N ALA A 39 -4.77 1.78 -14.60
CA ALA A 39 -5.39 0.93 -15.60
C ALA A 39 -5.96 -0.36 -14.98
N VAL A 40 -5.24 -0.95 -14.02
CA VAL A 40 -5.69 -2.09 -13.23
C VAL A 40 -6.90 -1.71 -12.38
N GLU A 41 -6.87 -0.58 -11.67
CA GLU A 41 -8.02 -0.05 -10.91
C GLU A 41 -9.28 0.10 -11.79
N MET A 42 -9.10 0.57 -13.02
CA MET A 42 -10.21 0.75 -13.97
C MET A 42 -10.68 -0.55 -14.65
N GLY A 43 -9.95 -1.66 -14.50
CA GLY A 43 -10.20 -2.91 -15.23
C GLY A 43 -10.06 -2.76 -16.75
N ILE A 44 -9.16 -1.90 -17.25
CA ILE A 44 -8.99 -1.63 -18.69
C ILE A 44 -7.52 -1.57 -19.11
N GLY A 45 -7.26 -1.69 -20.41
CA GLY A 45 -5.89 -1.57 -20.94
C GLY A 45 -5.31 -0.14 -20.83
N ASN A 46 -3.99 -0.06 -20.70
CA ASN A 46 -3.21 1.19 -20.56
C ASN A 46 -3.61 2.33 -21.51
N ARG A 47 -3.85 2.02 -22.80
CA ARG A 47 -4.26 3.03 -23.79
C ARG A 47 -5.64 3.62 -23.47
N ALA A 48 -6.58 2.80 -23.02
CA ALA A 48 -7.90 3.26 -22.63
C ALA A 48 -7.85 4.06 -21.32
N ALA A 49 -7.06 3.59 -20.35
CA ALA A 49 -6.77 4.31 -19.11
C ALA A 49 -6.23 5.72 -19.38
N LEU A 50 -5.23 5.86 -20.25
CA LEU A 50 -4.67 7.15 -20.63
C LEU A 50 -5.73 8.14 -21.15
N ASN A 51 -6.72 7.66 -21.92
CA ASN A 51 -7.81 8.51 -22.42
C ASN A 51 -8.75 8.98 -21.29
N VAL A 52 -9.00 8.13 -20.28
CA VAL A 52 -9.77 8.49 -19.09
C VAL A 52 -9.00 9.53 -18.27
N LEU A 53 -7.72 9.28 -17.99
CA LEU A 53 -6.89 10.15 -17.16
C LEU A 53 -6.70 11.54 -17.79
N ASN A 54 -6.43 11.61 -19.10
CA ASN A 54 -6.41 12.89 -19.83
C ASN A 54 -7.74 13.65 -19.75
N ARG A 55 -8.87 12.93 -19.71
CA ARG A 55 -10.20 13.56 -19.56
C ARG A 55 -10.41 14.09 -18.15
N MET A 56 -10.03 13.33 -17.13
CA MET A 56 -10.08 13.77 -15.72
C MET A 56 -9.15 14.95 -15.45
N GLU A 57 -7.98 15.00 -16.10
CA GLU A 57 -7.08 16.16 -16.08
C GLU A 57 -7.73 17.40 -16.70
N ARG A 58 -8.39 17.28 -17.87
CA ARG A 58 -9.16 18.40 -18.46
C ARG A 58 -10.29 18.89 -17.55
N LYS A 59 -10.89 17.99 -16.77
CA LYS A 59 -11.87 18.32 -15.72
C LYS A 59 -11.23 18.92 -14.45
N LYS A 60 -9.90 19.03 -14.39
CA LYS A 60 -9.11 19.50 -13.23
C LYS A 60 -9.25 18.61 -11.99
N LEU A 61 -9.67 17.36 -12.16
CA LEU A 61 -9.74 16.37 -11.09
C LEU A 61 -8.35 15.77 -10.81
N LEU A 62 -7.54 15.64 -11.85
CA LEU A 62 -6.17 15.16 -11.80
C LEU A 62 -5.20 16.21 -12.35
N VAL A 63 -3.92 16.06 -12.00
CA VAL A 63 -2.80 16.77 -12.61
C VAL A 63 -1.76 15.76 -13.08
N LYS A 64 -1.24 15.94 -14.30
CA LYS A 64 -0.12 15.14 -14.79
C LYS A 64 1.21 15.70 -14.28
N ASP A 65 2.06 14.84 -13.77
CA ASP A 65 3.42 15.15 -13.34
C ASP A 65 4.40 14.23 -14.10
N GLU A 66 5.48 14.80 -14.65
CA GLU A 66 6.46 14.05 -15.42
C GLU A 66 7.76 13.94 -14.65
N VAL A 67 8.06 12.72 -14.21
CA VAL A 67 9.26 12.47 -13.42
C VAL A 67 10.32 11.85 -14.30
N SER A 68 11.41 12.59 -14.48
CA SER A 68 12.58 12.14 -15.22
C SER A 68 13.47 11.28 -14.33
N PHE A 69 13.62 10.00 -14.69
CA PHE A 69 14.62 9.14 -14.07
C PHE A 69 16.00 9.39 -14.69
N ILE A 70 17.07 9.02 -13.97
CA ILE A 70 18.50 9.19 -14.36
C ILE A 70 18.82 8.61 -15.77
N LYS A 71 17.95 7.75 -16.33
CA LYS A 71 18.07 7.14 -17.67
C LYS A 71 17.11 7.70 -18.74
N GLY A 72 16.55 8.90 -18.54
CA GLY A 72 15.85 9.66 -19.59
C GLY A 72 14.44 9.18 -19.97
N ARG A 73 13.90 8.14 -19.32
CA ARG A 73 12.47 7.81 -19.44
C ARG A 73 11.69 8.64 -18.43
N ALA A 74 10.85 9.55 -18.93
CA ALA A 74 9.83 10.20 -18.12
C ALA A 74 8.71 9.20 -17.82
N LEU A 75 8.35 9.04 -16.55
CA LEU A 75 7.15 8.31 -16.15
C LEU A 75 6.04 9.34 -15.90
N PRO A 76 4.91 9.27 -16.62
CA PRO A 76 3.75 10.08 -16.29
C PRO A 76 3.12 9.57 -14.98
N LEU A 77 3.09 10.45 -14.00
CA LEU A 77 2.32 10.31 -12.78
C LEU A 77 1.03 11.13 -12.89
N TRP A 78 -0.02 10.60 -12.27
CA TRP A 78 -1.32 11.23 -12.17
C TRP A 78 -1.59 11.49 -10.70
N GLY A 79 -1.59 12.76 -10.32
CA GLY A 79 -1.86 13.20 -8.97
C GLY A 79 -3.29 13.72 -8.81
N ILE A 80 -3.95 13.39 -7.70
CA ILE A 80 -5.25 13.96 -7.37
C ILE A 80 -5.10 15.46 -7.05
N THR A 81 -5.99 16.29 -7.56
CA THR A 81 -6.05 17.72 -7.21
C THR A 81 -6.94 17.93 -5.99
N SER A 82 -6.95 19.14 -5.43
CA SER A 82 -7.93 19.51 -4.40
C SER A 82 -9.38 19.32 -4.87
N ASN A 83 -9.67 19.57 -6.14
CA ASN A 83 -10.99 19.35 -6.71
C ASN A 83 -11.31 17.87 -6.83
N GLY A 84 -10.34 17.06 -7.30
CA GLY A 84 -10.50 15.61 -7.39
C GLY A 84 -10.76 14.97 -6.04
N VAL A 85 -10.12 15.44 -4.96
CA VAL A 85 -10.37 14.94 -3.60
C VAL A 85 -11.84 15.08 -3.21
N LEU A 86 -12.47 16.21 -3.55
CA LEU A 86 -13.83 16.55 -3.12
C LEU A 86 -14.92 16.09 -4.09
N GLU A 87 -14.57 15.78 -5.33
CA GLU A 87 -15.52 15.38 -6.37
C GLU A 87 -16.31 14.14 -5.94
N GLY A 88 -17.63 14.18 -6.12
CA GLY A 88 -18.53 13.05 -5.85
C GLY A 88 -18.78 12.74 -4.36
N LEU A 89 -18.13 13.45 -3.43
CA LEU A 89 -18.30 13.21 -1.99
C LEU A 89 -19.58 13.85 -1.44
N SER A 90 -20.22 13.16 -0.48
CA SER A 90 -21.29 13.75 0.34
C SER A 90 -20.73 14.76 1.36
N PRO A 91 -21.55 15.67 1.92
CA PRO A 91 -21.12 16.55 3.01
C PRO A 91 -20.50 15.80 4.20
N GLU A 92 -21.03 14.62 4.53
CA GLU A 92 -20.54 13.75 5.59
C GLU A 92 -19.13 13.22 5.28
N ASP A 93 -18.89 12.79 4.03
CA ASP A 93 -17.57 12.31 3.58
C ASP A 93 -16.55 13.45 3.57
N VAL A 94 -16.93 14.63 3.09
CA VAL A 94 -16.07 15.83 3.07
C VAL A 94 -15.58 16.20 4.48
N ALA A 95 -16.38 15.94 5.51
CA ALA A 95 -16.01 16.24 6.89
C ALA A 95 -14.86 15.34 7.43
N THR A 96 -14.61 14.20 6.80
CA THR A 96 -13.65 13.18 7.31
C THR A 96 -12.51 12.87 6.35
N VAL A 97 -12.69 13.12 5.05
CA VAL A 97 -11.69 12.81 4.01
C VAL A 97 -10.37 13.55 4.22
N SER A 98 -9.26 12.92 3.84
CA SER A 98 -7.96 13.59 3.79
C SER A 98 -7.93 14.64 2.67
N LEU A 99 -7.71 15.91 3.00
CA LEU A 99 -7.57 17.00 2.03
C LEU A 99 -6.19 17.08 1.34
N ARG A 100 -5.36 16.04 1.51
CA ARG A 100 -4.05 15.98 0.87
C ARG A 100 -4.24 15.74 -0.63
N HIS A 101 -3.45 16.45 -1.42
CA HIS A 101 -3.45 16.37 -2.87
C HIS A 101 -2.01 16.42 -3.39
N HIS A 102 -1.81 16.00 -4.63
CA HIS A 102 -0.50 15.97 -5.25
C HIS A 102 -0.02 17.38 -5.58
N ARG A 103 1.28 17.61 -5.42
CA ARG A 103 1.95 18.83 -5.89
C ARG A 103 3.02 18.42 -6.89
N VAL A 104 2.95 19.01 -8.09
CA VAL A 104 3.88 18.70 -9.19
C VAL A 104 5.32 18.93 -8.72
N GLY A 105 6.19 17.94 -8.97
CA GLY A 105 7.59 17.99 -8.58
C GLY A 105 7.88 17.89 -7.07
N SER A 106 6.88 17.60 -6.23
CA SER A 106 7.08 17.51 -4.78
C SER A 106 7.62 16.17 -4.29
N VAL A 107 7.80 15.19 -5.17
CA VAL A 107 8.13 13.81 -4.80
C VAL A 107 9.42 13.37 -5.48
N SER A 108 10.34 12.79 -4.69
CA SER A 108 11.61 12.28 -5.22
C SER A 108 11.43 10.99 -6.05
N PRO A 109 12.30 10.71 -7.04
CA PRO A 109 12.23 9.46 -7.81
C PRO A 109 12.30 8.18 -6.97
N VAL A 110 13.08 8.19 -5.87
CA VAL A 110 13.20 7.05 -4.95
C VAL A 110 11.88 6.82 -4.22
N THR A 111 11.24 7.90 -3.74
CA THR A 111 9.93 7.84 -3.10
C THR A 111 8.87 7.33 -4.06
N ILE A 112 8.86 7.81 -5.31
CA ILE A 112 7.92 7.35 -6.34
C ILE A 112 8.06 5.86 -6.57
N ALA A 113 9.28 5.40 -6.79
CA ALA A 113 9.51 4.00 -7.07
C ALA A 113 8.98 3.13 -5.90
N HIS A 114 9.33 3.46 -4.65
CA HIS A 114 8.80 2.76 -3.47
C HIS A 114 7.27 2.80 -3.39
N THR A 115 6.66 3.99 -3.56
CA THR A 115 5.20 4.15 -3.50
C THR A 115 4.49 3.33 -4.58
N LEU A 116 5.01 3.26 -5.81
CA LEU A 116 4.39 2.47 -6.87
C LEU A 116 4.48 0.96 -6.59
N ASP A 117 5.55 0.48 -5.96
CA ASP A 117 5.64 -0.93 -5.55
C ASP A 117 4.67 -1.24 -4.41
N VAL A 118 4.52 -0.34 -3.43
CA VAL A 118 3.51 -0.47 -2.36
C VAL A 118 2.08 -0.51 -2.93
N GLN A 119 1.79 0.32 -3.93
CA GLN A 119 0.49 0.32 -4.61
C GLN A 119 0.21 -0.97 -5.37
N ARG A 120 1.23 -1.56 -6.00
CA ARG A 120 1.09 -2.89 -6.63
C ARG A 120 0.86 -3.98 -5.60
N CYS A 121 1.53 -3.91 -4.44
CA CYS A 121 1.21 -4.80 -3.32
C CYS A 121 -0.25 -4.65 -2.90
N SER A 122 -0.76 -3.42 -2.76
CA SER A 122 -2.18 -3.17 -2.45
C SER A 122 -3.09 -3.90 -3.44
N GLN A 123 -2.85 -3.73 -4.74
CA GLN A 123 -3.62 -4.39 -5.79
C GLN A 123 -3.55 -5.91 -5.69
N TYR A 124 -2.36 -6.47 -5.47
CA TYR A 124 -2.19 -7.91 -5.28
C TYR A 124 -3.03 -8.43 -4.10
N PHE A 125 -3.03 -7.71 -2.96
CA PHE A 125 -3.86 -8.09 -1.82
C PHE A 125 -5.37 -7.94 -2.13
N GLU A 126 -5.79 -6.78 -2.63
CA GLU A 126 -7.21 -6.46 -2.86
C GLU A 126 -7.84 -7.27 -4.01
N ILE A 127 -7.07 -7.59 -5.06
CA ILE A 127 -7.58 -8.21 -6.30
C ILE A 127 -7.27 -9.70 -6.36
N ASP A 128 -6.04 -10.11 -6.04
CA ASP A 128 -5.61 -11.50 -6.25
C ASP A 128 -5.79 -12.37 -5.01
N LEU A 129 -5.87 -11.76 -3.83
CA LEU A 129 -6.03 -12.44 -2.54
C LEU A 129 -7.35 -12.13 -1.82
N ASP A 130 -8.27 -11.43 -2.48
CA ASP A 130 -9.59 -11.05 -1.95
C ASP A 130 -9.50 -10.39 -0.55
N CYS A 131 -8.45 -9.61 -0.32
CA CYS A 131 -8.29 -8.87 0.93
C CYS A 131 -9.04 -7.54 0.90
N GLU A 132 -9.38 -7.03 2.09
CA GLU A 132 -10.18 -5.82 2.24
C GLU A 132 -9.46 -4.74 3.05
N ASP A 133 -10.02 -3.52 3.07
CA ASP A 133 -9.60 -2.42 3.94
C ASP A 133 -8.12 -2.02 3.86
N TRP A 134 -7.50 -2.08 2.66
CA TRP A 134 -6.14 -1.60 2.51
C TRP A 134 -5.99 -0.16 2.99
N THR A 135 -5.13 0.01 4.00
CA THR A 135 -4.81 1.28 4.62
C THR A 135 -3.32 1.57 4.46
N PRO A 136 -2.92 2.50 3.58
CA PRO A 136 -1.51 2.86 3.41
C PRO A 136 -0.97 3.53 4.67
N THR A 137 0.36 3.50 4.87
CA THR A 137 1.04 4.05 6.05
C THR A 137 0.45 5.38 6.49
N ARG A 138 0.25 6.30 5.54
CA ARG A 138 -0.16 7.69 5.78
C ARG A 138 -1.53 7.86 6.42
N LEU A 139 -2.40 6.85 6.30
CA LEU A 139 -3.75 6.84 6.86
C LEU A 139 -3.82 6.04 8.17
N LEU A 140 -2.74 5.34 8.55
CA LEU A 140 -2.67 4.65 9.83
C LEU A 140 -2.80 5.63 11.02
N PRO A 141 -3.46 5.21 12.11
CA PRO A 141 -3.81 6.11 13.20
C PRO A 141 -2.60 6.57 13.99
N ALA A 142 -2.77 7.68 14.71
CA ALA A 142 -1.83 8.20 15.71
C ALA A 142 -0.42 8.58 15.18
N GLN A 143 -0.26 8.77 13.87
CA GLN A 143 1.03 9.18 13.29
C GLN A 143 1.49 10.58 13.72
N ASN A 144 0.55 11.47 14.03
CA ASN A 144 0.83 12.82 14.49
C ASN A 144 1.08 12.89 16.02
N GLU A 145 0.88 11.77 16.74
CA GLU A 145 1.09 11.73 18.19
C GLU A 145 2.56 11.82 18.56
N ARG A 146 2.87 12.30 19.76
CA ARG A 146 4.27 12.36 20.22
C ARG A 146 4.85 10.96 20.44
N LYS A 147 6.18 10.84 20.33
CA LYS A 147 6.90 9.59 20.65
C LYS A 147 6.58 9.17 22.10
N GLY A 148 6.19 7.92 22.28
CA GLY A 148 5.79 7.37 23.59
C GLY A 148 4.28 7.45 23.88
N HIS A 149 3.48 8.14 23.07
CA HIS A 149 2.03 8.15 23.23
C HIS A 149 1.45 6.72 23.09
N PRO A 150 0.54 6.26 23.96
CA PRO A 150 0.07 4.88 23.96
C PRO A 150 -0.55 4.43 22.63
N LYS A 151 -1.26 5.34 21.96
CA LYS A 151 -1.89 5.07 20.66
C LYS A 151 -0.88 5.06 19.50
N ARG A 152 0.30 5.68 19.64
CA ARG A 152 1.31 5.74 18.57
C ARG A 152 1.89 4.34 18.32
N TRP A 153 2.13 4.03 17.06
CA TRP A 153 2.69 2.73 16.70
C TRP A 153 4.20 2.68 16.93
N SER A 154 4.69 1.49 17.34
CA SER A 154 6.12 1.31 17.64
C SER A 154 6.95 1.37 16.35
N VAL A 155 6.41 0.81 15.28
CA VAL A 155 6.80 1.01 13.89
C VAL A 155 5.52 1.15 13.04
N TYR A 156 5.58 1.89 11.94
CA TYR A 156 4.49 2.01 10.99
C TYR A 156 4.87 1.23 9.73
N PRO A 157 4.09 0.21 9.32
CA PRO A 157 4.33 -0.52 8.07
C PRO A 157 3.96 0.30 6.85
N ASP A 158 4.35 -0.18 5.65
CA ASP A 158 3.98 0.45 4.37
C ASP A 158 2.46 0.41 4.14
N GLY A 159 1.79 -0.62 4.65
CA GLY A 159 0.34 -0.71 4.71
C GLY A 159 -0.15 -1.74 5.73
N VAL A 160 -1.45 -1.72 5.98
CA VAL A 160 -2.19 -2.75 6.72
C VAL A 160 -3.42 -3.13 5.90
N VAL A 161 -3.75 -4.41 5.88
CA VAL A 161 -4.89 -4.95 5.14
C VAL A 161 -5.62 -5.99 5.98
N SER A 162 -6.93 -6.11 5.78
CA SER A 162 -7.77 -7.18 6.33
C SER A 162 -7.61 -8.42 5.45
N PHE A 163 -6.92 -9.44 5.97
CA PHE A 163 -6.60 -10.68 5.26
C PHE A 163 -7.62 -11.77 5.60
N PRO A 164 -8.24 -12.44 4.61
CA PRO A 164 -9.21 -13.50 4.87
C PRO A 164 -8.52 -14.74 5.44
N ILE A 165 -8.99 -15.23 6.58
CA ILE A 165 -8.54 -16.52 7.15
C ILE A 165 -9.48 -17.67 6.75
N ASP A 166 -10.72 -17.34 6.45
CA ASP A 166 -11.74 -18.20 5.86
C ASP A 166 -12.80 -17.32 5.16
N ASN A 167 -13.93 -17.89 4.74
CA ASN A 167 -14.96 -17.17 3.99
C ASN A 167 -15.68 -16.06 4.78
N GLU A 168 -15.57 -16.02 6.11
CA GLU A 168 -16.33 -15.10 6.96
C GLU A 168 -15.44 -14.27 7.89
N ASN A 169 -14.20 -14.69 8.13
CA ASN A 169 -13.33 -14.07 9.10
C ASN A 169 -12.08 -13.44 8.47
N PHE A 170 -11.71 -12.27 8.99
CA PHE A 170 -10.54 -11.51 8.56
C PHE A 170 -9.61 -11.21 9.74
N VAL A 171 -8.32 -11.13 9.46
CA VAL A 171 -7.29 -10.67 10.40
C VAL A 171 -6.47 -9.55 9.80
N SER A 172 -6.14 -8.53 10.58
CA SER A 172 -5.27 -7.46 10.10
C SER A 172 -3.84 -7.97 9.96
N VAL A 173 -3.21 -7.75 8.81
CA VAL A 173 -1.80 -8.06 8.54
C VAL A 173 -1.07 -6.80 8.08
N ALA A 174 0.19 -6.65 8.50
CA ALA A 174 1.05 -5.56 8.06
C ALA A 174 1.82 -5.95 6.79
N VAL A 175 2.10 -4.97 5.94
CA VAL A 175 2.83 -5.14 4.69
C VAL A 175 4.04 -4.20 4.65
N GLU A 176 5.19 -4.72 4.23
CA GLU A 176 6.46 -4.02 4.11
C GLU A 176 7.06 -4.29 2.72
N VAL A 177 7.49 -3.26 2.01
CA VAL A 177 8.20 -3.38 0.72
C VAL A 177 9.67 -3.04 0.94
N GLU A 178 10.54 -4.03 0.75
CA GLU A 178 11.98 -3.90 0.97
C GLU A 178 12.74 -3.79 -0.36
N ARG A 179 13.07 -2.55 -0.73
CA ARG A 179 13.87 -2.25 -1.93
C ARG A 179 15.38 -2.20 -1.68
N SER A 180 15.81 -1.93 -0.46
CA SER A 180 17.23 -1.74 -0.17
C SER A 180 17.57 -2.23 1.22
N ARG A 181 18.64 -3.01 1.35
CA ARG A 181 19.03 -3.56 2.65
C ARG A 181 19.28 -2.45 3.68
N LYS A 182 18.63 -2.60 4.83
CA LYS A 182 18.86 -1.78 6.03
C LYS A 182 20.03 -2.37 6.84
N SER A 183 20.56 -1.59 7.78
CA SER A 183 21.60 -2.10 8.68
C SER A 183 21.03 -3.19 9.62
N PRO A 184 21.86 -4.13 10.10
CA PRO A 184 21.45 -5.11 11.11
C PRO A 184 20.79 -4.49 12.34
N GLU A 185 21.32 -3.37 12.83
CA GLU A 185 20.79 -2.65 13.99
C GLU A 185 19.38 -2.11 13.70
N ARG A 186 19.16 -1.61 12.47
CA ARG A 186 17.85 -1.13 12.05
C ARG A 186 16.84 -2.27 11.97
N TYR A 187 17.23 -3.45 11.47
CA TYR A 187 16.36 -4.62 11.46
C TYR A 187 15.97 -5.08 12.86
N VAL A 188 16.89 -5.10 13.83
CA VAL A 188 16.56 -5.43 15.22
C VAL A 188 15.50 -4.47 15.79
N GLN A 189 15.60 -3.17 15.50
CA GLN A 189 14.59 -2.19 15.92
C GLN A 189 13.23 -2.42 15.25
N ILE A 190 13.23 -2.73 13.95
CA ILE A 190 12.01 -2.98 13.17
C ILE A 190 11.31 -4.25 13.68
N ILE A 191 12.06 -5.35 13.86
CA ILE A 191 11.54 -6.60 14.43
C ILE A 191 10.87 -6.32 15.79
N GLY A 192 11.58 -5.67 16.72
CA GLY A 192 11.02 -5.34 18.03
C GLY A 192 9.80 -4.41 17.94
N GLY A 193 9.79 -3.49 16.97
CA GLY A 193 8.66 -2.61 16.70
C GLY A 193 7.41 -3.35 16.24
N HIS A 194 7.55 -4.27 15.28
CA HIS A 194 6.43 -5.10 14.81
C HIS A 194 5.92 -6.02 15.90
N LEU A 195 6.80 -6.71 16.62
CA LEU A 195 6.40 -7.57 17.74
C LEU A 195 5.64 -6.77 18.82
N SER A 196 6.08 -5.53 19.10
CA SER A 196 5.35 -4.64 20.00
C SER A 196 3.95 -4.26 19.48
N ASN A 197 3.79 -4.10 18.17
CA ASN A 197 2.48 -3.84 17.55
C ASN A 197 1.58 -5.09 17.55
N ILE A 198 2.15 -6.27 17.28
CA ILE A 198 1.45 -7.57 17.33
C ILE A 198 0.95 -7.83 18.75
N LYS A 199 1.79 -7.61 19.77
CA LYS A 199 1.37 -7.67 21.18
C LYS A 199 0.22 -6.72 21.53
N LYS A 200 0.04 -5.64 20.77
CA LYS A 200 -1.06 -4.68 20.93
C LYS A 200 -2.27 -4.99 20.04
N ASN A 201 -2.31 -6.17 19.41
CA ASN A 201 -3.36 -6.61 18.49
C ASN A 201 -3.63 -5.61 17.36
N ARG A 202 -2.59 -4.95 16.86
CA ARG A 202 -2.70 -4.03 15.71
C ARG A 202 -2.74 -4.77 14.37
N TYR A 203 -2.07 -5.91 14.34
CA TYR A 203 -2.05 -6.90 13.26
C TYR A 203 -1.43 -8.18 13.81
N VAL A 204 -1.67 -9.30 13.14
CA VAL A 204 -1.21 -10.62 13.61
C VAL A 204 0.07 -11.09 12.95
N LYS A 205 0.41 -10.57 11.77
CA LYS A 205 1.59 -10.98 10.98
C LYS A 205 2.12 -9.82 10.14
N VAL A 206 3.36 -9.93 9.67
CA VAL A 206 3.98 -8.99 8.72
C VAL A 206 4.41 -9.72 7.45
N TYR A 207 3.95 -9.26 6.29
CA TYR A 207 4.39 -9.72 4.98
C TYR A 207 5.44 -8.75 4.40
N TYR A 208 6.61 -9.27 4.11
CA TYR A 208 7.70 -8.55 3.44
C TYR A 208 7.73 -8.90 1.96
N PHE A 209 7.73 -7.90 1.10
CA PHE A 209 7.94 -8.07 -0.35
C PHE A 209 9.28 -7.49 -0.75
N CYS A 210 10.15 -8.32 -1.32
CA CYS A 210 11.49 -7.94 -1.74
C CYS A 210 11.62 -7.96 -3.28
N GLU A 211 12.65 -7.30 -3.82
CA GLU A 211 12.87 -7.23 -5.28
C GLU A 211 12.93 -8.59 -6.01
N SER A 212 13.28 -9.66 -5.30
CA SER A 212 13.19 -11.03 -5.82
C SER A 212 13.03 -12.03 -4.67
N LYS A 213 12.54 -13.23 -4.96
CA LYS A 213 12.53 -14.34 -3.99
C LYS A 213 13.89 -14.61 -3.36
N LYS A 214 14.98 -14.53 -4.12
CA LYS A 214 16.34 -14.70 -3.57
C LYS A 214 16.68 -13.61 -2.54
N VAL A 215 16.23 -12.36 -2.76
CA VAL A 215 16.44 -11.29 -1.76
C VAL A 215 15.58 -11.53 -0.52
N ALA A 216 14.35 -12.02 -0.71
CA ALA A 216 13.43 -12.39 0.38
C ALA A 216 14.02 -13.50 1.26
N GLU A 217 14.48 -14.61 0.69
CA GLU A 217 15.13 -15.73 1.41
C GLU A 217 16.36 -15.28 2.19
N ASN A 218 17.17 -14.37 1.61
CA ASN A 218 18.32 -13.80 2.30
C ASN A 218 17.92 -12.90 3.48
N LEU A 219 16.82 -12.15 3.35
CA LEU A 219 16.30 -11.29 4.41
C LEU A 219 15.72 -12.13 5.54
N GLU A 220 14.97 -13.19 5.21
CA GLU A 220 14.45 -14.17 6.16
C GLU A 220 15.58 -14.80 6.99
N ALA A 221 16.63 -15.30 6.31
CA ALA A 221 17.80 -15.87 6.97
C ALA A 221 18.52 -14.85 7.88
N LEU A 222 18.56 -13.57 7.48
CA LEU A 222 19.10 -12.49 8.29
C LEU A 222 18.23 -12.23 9.53
N PHE A 223 16.90 -12.18 9.38
CA PHE A 223 15.98 -12.01 10.50
C PHE A 223 16.16 -13.13 11.52
N LEU A 224 16.15 -14.39 11.07
CA LEU A 224 16.36 -15.53 11.95
C LEU A 224 17.71 -15.45 12.68
N ARG A 225 18.79 -15.12 11.96
CA ARG A 225 20.12 -14.93 12.56
C ARG A 225 20.11 -13.82 13.62
N LEU A 226 19.45 -12.70 13.35
CA LEU A 226 19.36 -11.57 14.28
C LEU A 226 18.54 -11.91 15.51
N MET A 227 17.39 -12.56 15.35
CA MET A 227 16.54 -13.01 16.45
C MET A 227 17.30 -13.95 17.37
N VAL A 228 17.98 -14.97 16.84
CA VAL A 228 18.79 -15.90 17.64
C VAL A 228 19.96 -15.18 18.31
N LYS A 229 20.76 -14.41 17.55
CA LYS A 229 21.97 -13.76 18.08
C LYS A 229 21.66 -12.71 19.15
N LYS A 230 20.56 -11.97 18.99
CA LYS A 230 20.12 -10.93 19.92
C LYS A 230 19.18 -11.44 21.00
N LYS A 231 18.83 -12.74 20.98
CA LYS A 231 17.87 -13.36 21.90
C LYS A 231 16.56 -12.57 21.90
N ILE A 232 15.97 -12.38 20.73
CA ILE A 232 14.66 -11.72 20.60
C ILE A 232 13.59 -12.77 20.93
N TRP A 233 13.17 -12.78 22.18
CA TRP A 233 12.02 -13.57 22.65
C TRP A 233 10.76 -12.75 22.49
N PHE A 234 9.63 -13.42 22.30
CA PHE A 234 8.34 -12.76 22.17
C PHE A 234 7.34 -13.33 23.15
N ARG A 235 6.46 -12.48 23.67
CA ARG A 235 5.36 -12.88 24.54
C ARG A 235 4.12 -12.11 24.13
N LEU A 236 3.05 -12.84 23.84
CA LEU A 236 1.75 -12.24 23.56
C LEU A 236 1.20 -11.55 24.82
N LYS A 237 0.14 -10.76 24.66
CA LYS A 237 -0.40 -9.95 25.76
C LYS A 237 -1.08 -10.81 26.84
N ASP A 238 -1.71 -11.89 26.41
CA ASP A 238 -2.59 -12.74 27.20
C ASP A 238 -2.09 -14.21 27.24
N ASP A 239 -0.78 -14.40 26.99
CA ASP A 239 -0.10 -15.69 27.00
C ASP A 239 1.09 -15.61 27.97
N ASP A 240 1.20 -16.61 28.84
CA ASP A 240 2.29 -16.72 29.82
C ASP A 240 3.54 -17.36 29.19
N ASP A 241 3.39 -18.05 28.06
CA ASP A 241 4.50 -18.72 27.37
C ASP A 241 5.35 -17.72 26.59
N GLU A 242 6.68 -17.82 26.77
CA GLU A 242 7.63 -17.10 25.94
C GLU A 242 7.94 -17.89 24.66
N ILE A 243 7.69 -17.26 23.53
CA ILE A 243 8.00 -17.77 22.20
C ILE A 243 9.49 -17.59 21.95
N PRO A 244 10.25 -18.68 21.72
CA PRO A 244 11.68 -18.63 21.53
C PRO A 244 12.06 -17.98 20.19
N PRO A 245 13.28 -17.43 20.05
CA PRO A 245 13.66 -16.61 18.89
C PRO A 245 13.50 -17.25 17.51
N LYS A 246 13.53 -18.59 17.41
CA LYS A 246 13.27 -19.29 16.15
C LYS A 246 11.80 -19.28 15.77
N GLU A 247 10.91 -19.45 16.75
CA GLU A 247 9.46 -19.51 16.56
C GLU A 247 8.86 -18.12 16.33
N VAL A 248 9.53 -17.06 16.80
CA VAL A 248 9.20 -15.68 16.47
C VAL A 248 9.17 -15.42 14.95
N MET A 249 9.92 -16.20 14.15
CA MET A 249 9.88 -16.10 12.69
C MET A 249 8.49 -16.37 12.11
N ALA A 250 7.61 -17.12 12.78
CA ALA A 250 6.26 -17.40 12.29
C ALA A 250 5.40 -16.14 12.10
N TYR A 251 5.77 -15.03 12.73
CA TYR A 251 5.09 -13.72 12.60
C TYR A 251 5.55 -12.90 11.37
N PHE A 252 6.53 -13.40 10.63
CA PHE A 252 7.11 -12.71 9.47
C PHE A 252 7.10 -13.63 8.27
N GLU A 253 6.52 -13.17 7.17
CA GLU A 253 6.53 -13.87 5.89
C GLU A 253 7.32 -13.08 4.86
N PHE A 254 8.11 -13.75 4.04
CA PHE A 254 9.00 -13.13 3.07
C PHE A 254 8.70 -13.62 1.67
N ASN A 255 8.30 -12.69 0.80
CA ASN A 255 7.89 -12.95 -0.56
C ASN A 255 8.71 -12.10 -1.53
N GLY A 256 8.85 -12.60 -2.75
CA GLY A 256 9.40 -11.84 -3.86
C GLY A 256 8.30 -11.04 -4.57
N MET A 257 8.63 -9.86 -5.10
CA MET A 257 7.70 -9.03 -5.87
C MET A 257 7.32 -9.65 -7.22
N GLU A 258 7.98 -10.73 -7.67
CA GLU A 258 7.57 -11.48 -8.86
C GLU A 258 6.16 -12.12 -8.77
N LEU A 259 5.50 -12.03 -7.62
CA LEU A 259 4.10 -12.40 -7.47
C LEU A 259 3.14 -11.43 -8.18
N PHE A 260 3.59 -10.22 -8.53
CA PHE A 260 2.79 -9.19 -9.22
C PHE A 260 3.60 -8.29 -10.17
#